data_AF-A0A1Y0E730-F1
#
_entry.id   AF-A0A1Y0E730-F1
#
_cell.length_a   1.000
_cell.length_b   1.000
_cell.length_c   1.000
_cell.angle_alpha   90.00
_cell.angle_beta   90.00
_cell.angle_gamma   90.00
#
_symmetry.space_group_name_H-M   'P 1'
#
loop_
_entity.id
_entity.type
_entity.pdbx_description
1 polymer ?
#
loop_
_entity_poly.entity_id
_entity_poly.type
_entity_poly.pdbx_seq_one_letter_code
_entity_poly.pdbx_strand_id
1 'polypeptide(L)' 'MKIILNAQQHDVSALTFASALDELGYSNPAIATALNGMFIPRDAREMTQINEGDRLEVLAPMQGG' A
#
# COMPACT_ATOMS: atom_id res chain seq x y z
N MET A 1 9.53 2.67 -10.04
CA MET A 1 8.61 3.79 -10.34
C MET A 1 8.33 4.56 -9.07
N LYS A 2 7.95 5.84 -9.21
CA LYS A 2 7.61 6.70 -8.07
C LYS A 2 6.14 6.56 -7.72
N ILE A 3 5.85 6.28 -6.45
CA ILE A 3 4.49 6.28 -5.89
C ILE A 3 4.44 7.20 -4.67
N ILE A 4 3.22 7.48 -4.19
CA ILE A 4 3.00 8.25 -2.97
C ILE A 4 2.40 7.30 -1.93
N LEU A 5 3.13 6.98 -0.86
CA LEU A 5 2.62 6.19 0.26
C LEU A 5 2.40 7.10 1.46
N ASN A 6 1.19 7.14 2.04
CA ASN A 6 0.89 7.95 3.23
C ASN A 6 1.38 9.41 3.11
N ALA A 7 1.13 10.02 1.94
CA ALA A 7 1.57 11.36 1.55
C ALA A 7 3.09 11.57 1.40
N GLN A 8 3.91 10.51 1.46
CA GLN A 8 5.35 10.54 1.22
C GLN A 8 5.71 9.88 -0.11
N GLN A 9 6.70 10.40 -0.83
CA GLN A 9 7.15 9.81 -2.10
C GLN A 9 8.10 8.64 -1.84
N HIS A 10 7.89 7.54 -2.58
CA HIS A 10 8.74 6.37 -2.55
C HIS A 10 9.06 5.91 -3.98
N ASP A 11 10.32 5.51 -4.19
CA ASP A 11 10.73 4.77 -5.37
C ASP A 11 10.61 3.28 -5.06
N VAL A 12 9.79 2.56 -5.83
CA VAL A 12 9.54 1.11 -5.68
C VAL A 12 9.77 0.36 -6.99
N SER A 13 10.15 -0.91 -6.91
CA SER A 13 10.26 -1.80 -8.07
C SER A 13 9.03 -2.69 -8.26
N ALA A 14 8.20 -2.82 -7.23
CA ALA A 14 6.95 -3.56 -7.25
C ALA A 14 5.95 -3.10 -8.31
N LEU A 15 5.21 -4.06 -8.88
CA LEU A 15 4.13 -3.82 -9.84
C LEU A 15 2.73 -4.06 -9.23
N THR A 16 2.67 -4.72 -8.07
CA THR A 16 1.43 -5.01 -7.36
C THR A 16 1.38 -4.31 -6.02
N PHE A 17 0.18 -4.07 -5.51
CA PHE A 17 -0.03 -3.47 -4.21
C PHE A 17 0.61 -4.32 -3.11
N ALA A 18 0.43 -5.65 -3.14
CA ALA A 18 1.05 -6.56 -2.18
C ALA A 18 2.59 -6.46 -2.19
N SER A 19 3.21 -6.55 -3.37
CA SER A 19 4.67 -6.47 -3.49
C SER A 19 5.21 -5.11 -3.04
N ALA A 20 4.48 -4.02 -3.26
CA ALA A 20 4.89 -2.69 -2.81
C ALA A 20 4.85 -2.57 -1.29
N LEU A 21 3.85 -3.15 -0.64
CA LEU A 21 3.80 -3.22 0.82
C LEU A 21 4.98 -4.01 1.38
N ASP A 22 5.27 -5.18 0.81
CA ASP A 22 6.40 -6.01 1.25
C ASP A 22 7.75 -5.30 1.05
N GLU A 23 7.96 -4.68 -0.12
CA GLU A 23 9.16 -3.89 -0.43
C GLU A 23 9.36 -2.74 0.57
N LEU A 24 8.27 -2.10 0.99
CA LEU A 24 8.28 -0.98 1.93
C LEU A 24 8.19 -1.41 3.41
N GLY A 25 8.21 -2.71 3.70
CA GLY A 25 8.24 -3.25 5.06
C GLY A 25 6.89 -3.37 5.77
N TYR A 26 5.78 -3.23 5.05
CA TYR A 26 4.40 -3.36 5.56
C TYR A 26 3.88 -4.80 5.46
N SER A 27 4.50 -5.72 6.18
CA SER A 27 4.14 -7.15 6.19
C SER A 27 3.07 -7.51 7.24
N ASN A 28 2.60 -6.54 8.04
CA ASN A 28 1.62 -6.78 9.09
C ASN A 28 0.23 -7.08 8.48
N PRO A 29 -0.41 -8.23 8.78
CA PRO A 29 -1.73 -8.57 8.27
C PRO A 29 -2.84 -7.62 8.77
N ALA A 30 -2.65 -7.01 9.94
CA ALA A 30 -3.58 -6.07 10.53
C ALA A 30 -3.30 -4.64 10.01
N ILE A 31 -3.49 -4.40 8.72
CA ILE A 31 -3.44 -3.06 8.13
C ILE A 31 -4.64 -2.87 7.19
N ALA A 32 -5.21 -1.67 7.19
CA ALA A 32 -6.16 -1.24 6.16
C ALA A 32 -5.39 -0.52 5.04
N THR A 33 -5.85 -0.72 3.80
CA THR A 33 -5.14 -0.24 2.60
C THR A 33 -6.09 0.41 1.62
N ALA A 34 -5.63 1.48 0.96
CA ALA A 34 -6.36 2.10 -0.15
C ALA A 34 -5.42 2.47 -1.30
N LEU A 35 -5.96 2.46 -2.52
CA LEU A 35 -5.32 2.91 -3.75
C LEU A 35 -6.14 4.08 -4.31
N ASN A 36 -5.54 5.26 -4.43
CA ASN A 36 -6.18 6.47 -4.93
C ASN A 36 -7.52 6.79 -4.22
N GLY A 37 -7.56 6.58 -2.90
CA GLY A 37 -8.76 6.77 -2.06
C GLY A 37 -9.78 5.64 -2.12
N MET A 38 -9.54 4.59 -2.92
CA MET A 38 -10.39 3.40 -2.97
C MET A 38 -9.85 2.30 -2.07
N PHE A 39 -10.66 1.83 -1.12
CA PHE A 39 -10.28 0.73 -0.23
C PHE A 39 -9.93 -0.54 -1.02
N ILE A 40 -8.76 -1.12 -0.70
CA ILE A 40 -8.29 -2.39 -1.27
C ILE A 40 -8.33 -3.46 -0.17
N PRO A 41 -9.21 -4.47 -0.25
CA PRO A 41 -9.23 -5.56 0.70
C PRO A 41 -7.98 -6.44 0.54
N ARG A 42 -7.62 -7.17 1.61
CA ARG A 42 -6.40 -8.00 1.66
C ARG A 42 -6.28 -8.94 0.45
N ASP A 43 -7.34 -9.67 0.13
CA ASP A 43 -7.35 -10.68 -0.92
C ASP A 43 -7.21 -10.07 -2.33
N ALA A 44 -7.48 -8.77 -2.49
CA ALA A 44 -7.31 -8.08 -3.76
C ALA A 44 -5.89 -7.51 -3.97
N ARG A 45 -5.05 -7.42 -2.91
CA ARG A 45 -3.75 -6.74 -2.98
C ARG A 45 -2.78 -7.39 -3.97
N GLU A 46 -2.81 -8.72 -4.08
CA GLU A 46 -1.93 -9.47 -4.99
C GLU A 46 -2.27 -9.22 -6.47
N MET A 47 -3.56 -9.02 -6.77
CA MET A 47 -4.04 -8.78 -8.14
C MET A 47 -4.10 -7.29 -8.50
N THR A 48 -4.09 -6.41 -7.50
CA THR A 48 -4.16 -4.96 -7.72
C THR A 48 -2.82 -4.45 -8.23
N GLN A 49 -2.78 -4.06 -9.50
CA GLN A 49 -1.61 -3.40 -10.08
C GLN A 49 -1.50 -1.97 -9.55
N ILE A 50 -0.26 -1.50 -9.41
CA ILE A 50 0.06 -0.11 -9.11
C ILE A 50 0.87 0.48 -10.25
N ASN A 51 0.73 1.78 -10.46
CA ASN A 51 1.37 2.52 -11.53
C ASN A 51 2.16 3.71 -10.96
N GLU A 52 3.01 4.29 -11.79
CA GLU A 52 3.72 5.51 -11.43
C GLU A 52 2.73 6.65 -11.11
N GLY A 53 2.97 7.34 -10.00
CA GLY A 53 2.14 8.43 -9.51
C GLY A 53 0.94 8.01 -8.65
N ASP A 54 0.69 6.70 -8.50
CA ASP A 54 -0.41 6.21 -7.67
C ASP A 54 -0.22 6.57 -6.19
N ARG A 55 -1.34 6.78 -5.51
CA ARG A 55 -1.41 7.09 -4.07
C ARG A 55 -1.85 5.87 -3.29
N LEU A 56 -0.96 5.34 -2.49
CA LEU A 56 -1.22 4.26 -1.58
C LEU A 56 -1.41 4.83 -0.17
N GLU A 57 -2.40 4.32 0.54
CA GLU A 57 -2.63 4.64 1.94
C GLU A 57 -2.58 3.34 2.73
N VAL A 58 -1.85 3.37 3.84
CA VAL A 58 -1.71 2.25 4.76
C VAL A 58 -1.97 2.75 6.17
N LEU A 59 -3.04 2.24 6.77
CA LEU A 59 -3.41 2.52 8.14
C LEU A 59 -3.20 1.27 8.99
N ALA A 60 -2.20 1.32 9.86
CA ALA A 60 -2.06 0.32 10.93
C ALA A 60 -3.01 0.67 12.08
N PRO A 61 -3.56 -0.32 12.80
CA PRO A 61 -4.31 -0.09 14.01
C PRO A 61 -3.42 0.68 14.98
N MET A 62 -3.86 1.87 15.35
CA MET A 62 -3.35 2.51 16.56
C MET A 62 -3.84 1.65 17.72
N GLN A 63 -2.94 0.96 18.43
CA GLN A 63 -3.33 0.28 19.66
C GLN A 63 -3.90 1.32 20.62
N GLY A 64 -5.23 1.37 20.71
CA GLY A 64 -5.93 2.08 21.77
C GLY A 64 -5.92 1.21 23.02
N GLY A 65 -5.44 1.77 24.13
CA GLY A 65 -5.84 1.36 25.47
C GLY A 65 -7.19 1.95 25.82
#